data_AF-A0A3M2GMY9-F1
#
_entry.id   AF-A0A3M2GMY9-F1
#
_cell.length_a   1.000
_cell.length_b   1.000
_cell.length_c   1.000
_cell.angle_alpha   90.00
_cell.angle_beta   90.00
_cell.angle_gamma   90.00
#
_symmetry.space_group_name_H-M   'P 1'
#
loop_
_entity.id
_entity.type
_entity.pdbx_description
1 polymer ?
#
loop_
_entity_poly.entity_id
_entity_poly.type
_entity_poly.pdbx_seq_one_letter_code
_entity_poly.pdbx_strand_id
1 'polypeptide(L)'
;LDDLVRTATLMQFSEERDRFLAAGGHPYDPATEGDLGSLLVVIYAGKGPIKVETRTRVSIPDSSGIVHTFTVALPKFQPRYQGRRRYKVVAASPDDSLTTRSVVAADITTLAEKSLNDRLGLIYLKSGGRALLKFLAAEKIKSKWKSKPKKKKKPNGKTDNAEETEEDSGGSFLGNFFKSLFVDAVVEVSERADTRCWRTLPAQIQLARLHLPPGEYSLRVSANDGGFQMSESPVEINSRRTTFVIVDDVR
;
A
#
# COMPACT_ATOMS: atom_id res chain seq x y z
N LEU A 1 1.32 14.94 -20.01
CA LEU A 1 1.69 16.19 -19.32
C LEU A 1 0.66 17.28 -19.61
N ASP A 2 0.18 17.39 -20.84
CA ASP A 2 -0.81 18.40 -21.26
C ASP A 2 -2.09 18.41 -20.42
N ASP A 3 -2.64 17.24 -20.08
CA ASP A 3 -3.84 17.21 -19.22
C ASP A 3 -3.58 17.72 -17.79
N LEU A 4 -2.34 17.58 -17.30
CA LEU A 4 -1.93 18.15 -16.01
C LEU A 4 -1.79 19.68 -16.11
N VAL A 5 -1.22 20.19 -17.21
CA VAL A 5 -1.15 21.64 -17.50
C VAL A 5 -2.56 22.22 -17.60
N ARG A 6 -3.46 21.58 -18.37
CA ARG A 6 -4.87 21.99 -18.51
C ARG A 6 -5.58 22.01 -17.17
N THR A 7 -5.50 20.93 -16.41
CA THR A 7 -6.16 20.82 -15.10
C THR A 7 -5.64 21.86 -14.12
N ALA A 8 -4.32 22.05 -14.05
CA ALA A 8 -3.72 23.08 -13.21
C ALA A 8 -4.14 24.49 -13.65
N THR A 9 -4.23 24.74 -14.96
CA THR A 9 -4.71 26.02 -15.52
C THR A 9 -6.17 26.29 -15.14
N LEU A 10 -7.06 25.30 -15.30
CA LEU A 10 -8.49 25.43 -14.97
C LEU A 10 -8.74 25.56 -13.46
N MET A 11 -7.93 24.90 -12.64
CA MET A 11 -8.01 24.98 -11.18
C MET A 11 -7.27 26.18 -10.59
N GLN A 12 -6.66 27.03 -11.44
CA GLN A 12 -5.85 28.18 -11.03
C GLN A 12 -4.63 27.81 -10.14
N PHE A 13 -4.09 26.61 -10.34
CA PHE A 13 -2.88 26.11 -9.67
C PHE A 13 -1.64 26.52 -10.47
N SER A 14 -1.22 27.77 -10.32
CA SER A 14 -0.16 28.37 -11.13
C SER A 14 1.20 27.70 -10.96
N GLU A 15 1.57 27.33 -9.72
CA GLU A 15 2.86 26.68 -9.44
C GLU A 15 2.95 25.30 -10.11
N GLU A 16 1.90 24.49 -9.98
CA GLU A 16 1.81 23.18 -10.62
C GLU A 16 1.77 23.30 -12.13
N ARG A 17 1.00 24.24 -12.68
CA ARG A 17 0.95 24.52 -14.12
C ARG A 17 2.35 24.81 -14.64
N ASP A 18 3.07 25.72 -14.01
CA ASP A 18 4.41 26.14 -14.45
C ASP A 18 5.41 25.00 -14.33
N ARG A 19 5.29 24.18 -13.27
CA ARG A 19 6.06 22.95 -13.10
C ARG A 19 5.80 21.95 -14.24
N PHE A 20 4.55 21.75 -14.63
CA PHE A 20 4.21 20.81 -15.71
C PHE A 20 4.61 21.33 -17.09
N LEU A 21 4.51 22.64 -17.33
CA LEU A 21 5.05 23.31 -18.52
C LEU A 21 6.57 23.10 -18.62
N ALA A 22 7.30 23.35 -17.53
CA ALA A 22 8.74 23.15 -17.46
C ALA A 22 9.16 21.67 -17.66
N ALA A 23 8.28 20.73 -17.29
CA ALA A 23 8.48 19.30 -17.54
C ALA A 23 8.17 18.87 -18.99
N GLY A 24 7.80 19.81 -19.88
CA GLY A 24 7.51 19.56 -21.30
C GLY A 24 6.03 19.47 -21.66
N GLY A 25 5.12 19.92 -20.79
CA GLY A 25 3.71 20.07 -21.13
C GLY A 25 3.44 21.29 -22.00
N HIS A 26 2.39 21.23 -22.82
CA HIS A 26 1.99 22.34 -23.68
C HIS A 26 1.03 23.32 -22.97
N PRO A 27 1.13 24.64 -23.24
CA PRO A 27 0.17 25.63 -22.76
C PRO A 27 -1.25 25.24 -23.13
N TYR A 28 -2.16 25.33 -22.16
CA TYR A 28 -3.58 25.14 -22.40
C TYR A 28 -4.21 26.47 -22.81
N ASP A 29 -4.67 26.56 -24.05
CA ASP A 29 -5.50 27.65 -24.52
C ASP A 29 -6.92 27.13 -24.82
N PRO A 30 -7.94 27.50 -24.02
CA PRO A 30 -9.32 27.07 -24.24
C PRO A 30 -9.91 27.60 -25.54
N ALA A 31 -9.31 28.63 -26.17
CA ALA A 31 -9.76 29.14 -27.46
C ALA A 31 -9.35 28.24 -28.64
N THR A 32 -8.29 27.44 -28.50
CA THR A 32 -7.78 26.57 -29.58
C THR A 32 -8.47 25.20 -29.64
N GLU A 33 -9.13 24.76 -28.55
CA GLU A 33 -9.92 23.51 -28.51
C GLU A 33 -11.28 23.61 -29.23
N GLY A 34 -11.66 24.80 -29.70
CA GLY A 34 -12.93 25.02 -30.41
C GLY A 34 -14.16 24.62 -29.57
N ASP A 35 -15.17 24.09 -30.24
CA ASP A 35 -16.40 23.59 -29.60
C ASP A 35 -16.34 22.08 -29.29
N LEU A 36 -15.13 21.49 -29.19
CA LEU A 36 -14.98 20.08 -28.87
C LEU A 36 -15.50 19.76 -27.46
N GLY A 37 -16.11 18.59 -27.31
CA GLY A 37 -16.39 17.96 -26.02
C GLY A 37 -15.31 16.95 -25.64
N SER A 38 -15.29 16.56 -24.36
CA SER A 38 -14.38 15.55 -23.82
C SER A 38 -15.15 14.30 -23.42
N LEU A 39 -14.71 13.13 -23.87
CA LEU A 39 -15.14 11.84 -23.34
C LEU A 39 -14.06 11.30 -22.41
N LEU A 40 -14.35 11.17 -21.11
CA LEU A 40 -13.47 10.51 -20.14
C LEU A 40 -14.05 9.15 -19.75
N VAL A 41 -13.35 8.09 -20.13
CA VAL A 41 -13.69 6.72 -19.77
C VAL A 41 -12.86 6.29 -18.56
N VAL A 42 -13.55 5.95 -17.46
CA VAL A 42 -12.97 5.44 -16.22
C VAL A 42 -13.16 3.93 -16.18
N ILE A 43 -12.06 3.18 -16.16
CA ILE A 43 -12.09 1.73 -16.27
C ILE A 43 -11.57 1.10 -14.99
N TYR A 44 -12.42 0.32 -14.32
CA TYR A 44 -12.07 -0.49 -13.17
C TYR A 44 -11.55 -1.84 -13.64
N ALA A 45 -10.23 -2.02 -13.56
CA ALA A 45 -9.54 -3.14 -14.18
C ALA A 45 -9.10 -4.18 -13.14
N GLY A 46 -9.62 -5.39 -13.30
CA GLY A 46 -9.27 -6.59 -12.53
C GLY A 46 -9.70 -6.56 -11.07
N LYS A 47 -9.67 -7.72 -10.42
CA LYS A 47 -9.94 -7.84 -8.98
C LYS A 47 -8.83 -7.25 -8.12
N GLY A 48 -9.16 -6.30 -7.24
CA GLY A 48 -8.21 -5.75 -6.26
C GLY A 48 -7.65 -6.81 -5.31
N PRO A 49 -6.57 -6.51 -4.59
CA PRO A 49 -5.90 -7.48 -3.73
C PRO A 49 -6.78 -7.92 -2.56
N ILE A 50 -6.50 -9.10 -2.00
CA ILE A 50 -7.10 -9.56 -0.74
C ILE A 50 -6.06 -9.56 0.36
N LYS A 51 -6.49 -9.26 1.58
CA LYS A 51 -5.63 -9.31 2.75
C LYS A 51 -5.73 -10.70 3.37
N VAL A 52 -4.60 -11.38 3.51
CA VAL A 52 -4.48 -12.72 4.10
C VAL A 52 -3.56 -12.67 5.32
N GLU A 53 -3.75 -13.61 6.25
CA GLU A 53 -2.83 -13.79 7.37
C GLU A 53 -1.62 -14.61 6.90
N THR A 54 -0.43 -14.18 7.27
CA THR A 54 0.82 -14.92 7.11
C THR A 54 1.49 -15.02 8.46
N ARG A 55 1.92 -16.23 8.85
CA ARG A 55 2.68 -16.46 10.08
C ARG A 55 4.16 -16.42 9.76
N THR A 56 4.82 -15.36 10.19
CA THR A 56 6.26 -15.17 9.99
C THR A 56 6.99 -15.59 11.26
N ARG A 57 8.01 -16.43 11.10
CA ARG A 57 8.95 -16.79 12.17
C ARG A 57 10.12 -15.83 12.16
N VAL A 58 10.34 -15.14 13.27
CA VAL A 58 11.45 -14.21 13.48
C VAL A 58 12.37 -14.82 14.51
N SER A 59 13.57 -15.21 14.10
CA SER A 59 14.57 -15.80 14.99
C SER A 59 15.65 -14.76 15.30
N ILE A 60 15.85 -14.46 16.58
CA ILE A 60 16.82 -13.46 17.03
C ILE A 60 17.72 -14.11 18.09
N PRO A 61 19.05 -14.12 17.89
CA PRO A 61 19.99 -14.56 18.91
C PRO A 61 20.05 -13.54 20.05
N ASP A 62 20.08 -14.03 21.28
CA ASP A 62 20.36 -13.22 22.46
C ASP A 62 21.87 -13.01 22.67
N SER A 63 22.23 -12.21 23.67
CA SER A 63 23.62 -11.92 24.02
C SER A 63 24.40 -13.10 24.61
N SER A 64 23.76 -14.26 24.81
CA SER A 64 24.38 -15.55 25.14
C SER A 64 24.49 -16.49 23.95
N GLY A 65 24.00 -16.10 22.77
CA GLY A 65 24.02 -16.92 21.56
C GLY A 65 22.85 -17.89 21.45
N ILE A 66 21.87 -17.85 22.36
CA ILE A 66 20.65 -18.65 22.28
C ILE A 66 19.69 -17.98 21.29
N VAL A 67 19.20 -18.75 20.32
CA VAL A 67 18.27 -18.25 19.29
C VAL A 67 16.84 -18.33 19.80
N HIS A 68 16.20 -17.18 19.98
CA HIS A 68 14.79 -17.07 20.33
C HIS A 68 13.95 -16.93 19.07
N THR A 69 13.01 -17.86 18.86
CA THR A 69 12.13 -17.84 17.68
C THR A 69 10.73 -17.39 18.06
N PHE A 70 10.29 -16.29 17.46
CA PHE A 70 8.96 -15.72 17.64
C PHE A 70 8.10 -16.02 16.42
N THR A 71 6.90 -16.56 16.62
CA THR A 71 5.91 -16.70 15.54
C THR A 71 4.91 -15.55 15.63
N VAL A 72 4.82 -14.74 14.58
CA VAL A 72 3.94 -13.55 14.53
C VAL A 72 2.98 -13.66 13.35
N ALA A 73 1.68 -13.53 13.60
CA ALA A 73 0.68 -13.40 12.54
C ALA A 73 0.65 -11.96 12.03
N LEU A 74 0.88 -11.81 10.72
CA LEU A 74 0.89 -10.53 10.05
C LEU A 74 -0.06 -10.54 8.86
N PRO A 75 -0.74 -9.41 8.61
CA PRO A 75 -1.45 -9.25 7.38
C PRO A 75 -0.49 -9.11 6.20
N LYS A 76 -0.87 -9.68 5.06
CA LYS A 76 -0.21 -9.48 3.77
C LYS A 76 -1.27 -9.29 2.69
N PHE A 77 -1.06 -8.35 1.76
CA PHE A 77 -1.90 -8.27 0.56
C PHE A 77 -1.44 -9.31 -0.47
N GLN A 78 -2.39 -10.07 -0.99
CA GLN A 78 -2.22 -11.01 -2.08
C GLN A 78 -2.89 -10.44 -3.34
N PRO A 79 -2.12 -10.11 -4.39
CA PRO A 79 -2.67 -9.68 -5.67
C PRO A 79 -3.60 -10.74 -6.26
N ARG A 80 -4.71 -10.31 -6.88
CA ARG A 80 -5.62 -11.17 -7.65
C ARG A 80 -5.60 -10.90 -9.15
N TYR A 81 -4.87 -9.87 -9.57
CA TYR A 81 -4.76 -9.40 -10.95
C TYR A 81 -3.28 -9.16 -11.27
N GLN A 82 -2.82 -9.59 -12.45
CA GLN A 82 -1.40 -9.61 -12.81
C GLN A 82 -0.98 -8.51 -13.81
N GLY A 83 -1.70 -7.39 -13.87
CA GLY A 83 -1.14 -6.11 -14.36
C GLY A 83 -0.93 -5.95 -15.87
N ARG A 84 -1.42 -6.87 -16.72
CA ARG A 84 -1.15 -6.85 -18.18
C ARG A 84 -2.25 -6.25 -19.05
N ARG A 85 -3.41 -5.89 -18.49
CA ARG A 85 -4.54 -5.39 -19.27
C ARG A 85 -4.42 -3.90 -19.56
N ARG A 86 -4.67 -3.54 -20.81
CA ARG A 86 -4.89 -2.18 -21.30
C ARG A 86 -6.12 -2.21 -22.18
N TYR A 87 -6.84 -1.10 -22.24
CA TYR A 87 -8.09 -1.03 -22.95
C TYR A 87 -7.95 -0.16 -24.18
N LYS A 88 -8.49 -0.64 -25.28
CA LYS A 88 -8.75 0.15 -26.47
C LYS A 88 -10.14 0.75 -26.31
N VAL A 89 -10.25 2.07 -26.43
CA VAL A 89 -11.50 2.81 -26.40
C VAL A 89 -11.74 3.36 -27.80
N VAL A 90 -12.91 3.09 -28.35
CA VAL A 90 -13.33 3.53 -29.68
C VAL A 90 -14.64 4.28 -29.54
N ALA A 91 -14.68 5.53 -29.98
CA ALA A 91 -15.91 6.29 -30.18
C ALA A 91 -16.16 6.38 -31.69
N ALA A 92 -17.33 5.95 -32.13
CA ALA A 92 -17.68 5.93 -33.55
C ALA A 92 -19.00 6.67 -33.81
N SER A 93 -18.97 7.58 -34.76
CA SER A 93 -20.11 8.24 -35.41
C SER A 93 -20.24 7.68 -36.83
N PRO A 94 -21.38 7.85 -37.55
CA PRO A 94 -21.48 7.44 -38.95
C PRO A 94 -20.35 7.98 -39.85
N ASP A 95 -19.83 9.17 -39.55
CA ASP A 95 -18.85 9.88 -40.38
C ASP A 95 -17.40 9.74 -39.90
N ASP A 96 -17.17 9.42 -38.62
CA ASP A 96 -15.84 9.42 -38.01
C ASP A 96 -15.69 8.38 -36.89
N SER A 97 -14.48 7.89 -36.67
CA SER A 97 -14.16 7.06 -35.52
C SER A 97 -12.81 7.39 -34.94
N LEU A 98 -12.81 7.77 -33.67
CA LEU A 98 -11.59 8.00 -32.92
C LEU A 98 -11.30 6.82 -31.99
N THR A 99 -10.02 6.48 -31.91
CA THR A 99 -9.51 5.39 -31.09
C THR A 99 -8.43 5.93 -30.16
N THR A 100 -8.47 5.53 -28.89
CA THR A 100 -7.41 5.79 -27.92
C THR A 100 -7.13 4.55 -27.07
N ARG A 101 -6.05 4.59 -26.29
CA ARG A 101 -5.69 3.57 -25.32
C ARG A 101 -5.79 4.12 -23.91
N SER A 102 -6.22 3.28 -22.98
CA SER A 102 -6.23 3.63 -21.57
C SER A 102 -4.82 3.70 -20.98
N VAL A 103 -4.66 4.56 -19.98
CA VAL A 103 -3.46 4.70 -19.15
C VAL A 103 -3.81 4.37 -17.70
N VAL A 104 -2.86 3.80 -16.95
CA VAL A 104 -3.06 3.51 -15.52
C VAL A 104 -2.98 4.81 -14.74
N ALA A 105 -4.10 5.22 -14.15
CA ALA A 105 -4.15 6.39 -13.27
C ALA A 105 -3.84 6.01 -11.83
N ALA A 106 -4.29 4.83 -11.37
CA ALA A 106 -3.97 4.31 -10.05
C ALA A 106 -3.74 2.80 -10.08
N ASP A 107 -2.63 2.35 -9.47
CA ASP A 107 -2.37 0.95 -9.17
C ASP A 107 -2.74 0.67 -7.70
N ILE A 108 -3.97 0.23 -7.48
CA ILE A 108 -4.54 -0.01 -6.15
C ILE A 108 -3.80 -1.16 -5.46
N THR A 109 -3.38 -2.16 -6.23
CA THR A 109 -2.66 -3.33 -5.70
C THR A 109 -1.35 -2.92 -5.05
N THR A 110 -0.54 -2.15 -5.79
CA THR A 110 0.75 -1.64 -5.33
C THR A 110 0.57 -0.63 -4.19
N LEU A 111 -0.44 0.22 -4.28
CA LEU A 111 -0.75 1.19 -3.23
C LEU A 111 -1.17 0.53 -1.92
N ALA A 112 -1.97 -0.54 -2.00
CA ALA A 112 -2.40 -1.31 -0.83
C ALA A 112 -1.22 -1.99 -0.14
N GLU A 113 -0.31 -2.58 -0.90
CA GLU A 113 0.92 -3.18 -0.36
C GLU A 113 1.80 -2.13 0.32
N LYS A 114 2.05 -1.00 -0.34
CA LYS A 114 2.83 0.10 0.23
C LYS A 114 2.21 0.64 1.52
N SER A 115 0.91 0.94 1.50
CA SER A 115 0.16 1.43 2.66
C SER A 115 0.18 0.45 3.84
N LEU A 116 0.13 -0.86 3.56
CA LEU A 116 0.27 -1.88 4.59
C LEU A 116 1.67 -1.86 5.19
N ASN A 117 2.71 -1.84 4.35
CA ASN A 117 4.11 -1.81 4.76
C ASN A 117 4.41 -0.61 5.66
N ASP A 118 3.92 0.58 5.30
CA ASP A 118 4.08 1.81 6.10
C ASP A 118 3.46 1.68 7.50
N ARG A 119 2.42 0.86 7.65
CA ARG A 119 1.71 0.64 8.92
C ARG A 119 2.16 -0.61 9.66
N LEU A 120 2.99 -1.47 9.06
CA LEU A 120 3.40 -2.74 9.67
C LEU A 120 4.01 -2.52 11.05
N GLY A 121 4.86 -1.51 11.24
CA GLY A 121 5.47 -1.20 12.54
C GLY A 121 4.44 -0.97 13.66
N LEU A 122 3.38 -0.22 13.37
CA LEU A 122 2.29 0.01 14.32
C LEU A 122 1.44 -1.26 14.53
N ILE A 123 1.24 -2.05 13.47
CA ILE A 123 0.53 -3.34 13.56
C ILE A 123 1.30 -4.28 14.47
N TYR A 124 2.63 -4.41 14.30
CA TYR A 124 3.49 -5.16 15.23
C TYR A 124 3.34 -4.70 16.67
N LEU A 125 3.28 -3.38 16.91
CA LEU A 125 3.09 -2.84 18.26
C LEU A 125 1.73 -3.25 18.86
N LYS A 126 0.68 -3.30 18.04
CA LYS A 126 -0.70 -3.56 18.48
C LYS A 126 -1.07 -5.06 18.55
N SER A 127 -0.64 -5.90 17.60
CA SER A 127 -1.16 -7.27 17.40
C SER A 127 -0.40 -8.39 18.12
N GLY A 128 0.62 -8.06 18.92
CA GLY A 128 1.35 -9.05 19.70
C GLY A 128 2.86 -8.84 19.79
N GLY A 129 3.48 -8.02 18.93
CA GLY A 129 4.93 -7.78 18.90
C GLY A 129 5.53 -7.14 20.17
N ARG A 130 4.75 -6.92 21.23
CA ARG A 130 5.22 -6.49 22.55
C ARG A 130 6.22 -7.47 23.16
N ALA A 131 6.07 -8.77 22.96
CA ALA A 131 7.04 -9.77 23.42
C ALA A 131 8.39 -9.60 22.72
N LEU A 132 8.37 -9.53 21.38
CA LEU A 132 9.55 -9.27 20.56
C LEU A 132 10.22 -7.93 20.90
N LEU A 133 9.43 -6.85 21.05
CA LEU A 133 9.93 -5.52 21.43
C LEU A 133 10.54 -5.52 22.83
N LYS A 134 9.90 -6.16 23.82
CA LYS A 134 10.46 -6.31 25.17
C LYS A 134 11.79 -7.06 25.13
N PHE A 135 11.85 -8.13 24.33
CA PHE A 135 13.08 -8.91 24.13
C PHE A 135 14.19 -8.04 23.53
N LEU A 136 13.93 -7.35 22.41
CA LEU A 136 14.89 -6.45 21.77
C LEU A 136 15.36 -5.31 22.69
N ALA A 137 14.43 -4.70 23.44
CA ALA A 137 14.75 -3.64 24.38
C ALA A 137 15.67 -4.14 25.51
N ALA A 138 15.37 -5.29 26.10
CA ALA A 138 16.20 -5.87 27.14
C ALA A 138 17.58 -6.30 26.63
N GLU A 139 17.68 -6.85 25.42
CA GLU A 139 18.96 -7.20 24.79
C GLU A 139 19.83 -5.95 24.53
N LYS A 140 19.22 -4.86 24.06
CA LYS A 140 19.92 -3.57 23.89
C LYS A 140 20.40 -2.97 25.24
N ILE A 141 19.62 -3.17 26.31
CA ILE A 141 20.01 -2.74 27.66
C ILE A 141 21.16 -3.62 28.19
N LYS A 142 21.06 -4.95 28.08
CA LYS A 142 22.10 -5.90 28.52
C LYS A 142 23.43 -5.66 27.83
N SER A 143 23.44 -5.45 26.51
CA SER A 143 24.65 -5.18 25.73
C SER A 143 25.31 -3.84 26.10
N LYS A 144 24.52 -2.78 26.36
CA LYS A 144 25.02 -1.51 26.92
C LYS A 144 25.50 -1.63 28.37
N TRP A 145 24.93 -2.53 29.17
CA TRP A 145 25.35 -2.73 30.55
C TRP A 145 26.63 -3.57 30.65
N LYS A 146 26.80 -4.57 29.77
CA LYS A 146 28.04 -5.36 29.64
C LYS A 146 29.28 -4.51 29.30
N SER A 147 29.10 -3.28 28.81
CA SER A 147 30.18 -2.33 28.49
C SER A 147 30.47 -1.31 29.60
N LYS A 148 29.81 -1.36 30.77
CA LYS A 148 30.22 -0.57 31.94
C LYS A 148 31.31 -1.32 32.74
N PRO A 149 32.45 -0.70 33.05
CA PRO A 149 33.52 -1.35 33.82
C PRO A 149 33.01 -1.72 35.22
N LYS A 150 33.24 -2.99 35.60
CA LYS A 150 33.00 -3.51 36.96
C LYS A 150 33.70 -2.60 37.98
N LYS A 151 32.93 -1.85 38.80
CA LYS A 151 33.50 -1.25 40.01
C LYS A 151 33.98 -2.38 40.92
N LYS A 152 35.28 -2.36 41.23
CA LYS A 152 36.01 -3.35 42.03
C LYS A 152 35.29 -3.67 43.34
N LYS A 153 34.98 -4.96 43.57
CA LYS A 153 34.63 -5.51 44.89
C LYS A 153 35.82 -5.32 45.84
N LYS A 154 35.60 -4.79 47.05
CA LYS A 154 36.53 -4.93 48.18
C LYS A 154 36.25 -6.27 48.88
N PRO A 155 37.28 -7.02 49.34
CA PRO A 155 37.09 -8.28 50.03
C PRO A 155 36.96 -8.08 51.54
N ASN A 156 35.96 -8.72 52.13
CA ASN A 156 35.88 -9.32 53.48
C ASN A 156 34.38 -9.44 53.79
N GLY A 157 33.80 -10.57 54.15
CA GLY A 157 34.35 -11.83 54.63
C GLY A 157 33.42 -12.30 55.75
N LYS A 158 32.40 -13.10 55.40
CA LYS A 158 31.83 -14.17 56.23
C LYS A 158 30.66 -14.81 55.50
N THR A 159 30.69 -16.13 55.52
CA THR A 159 29.64 -17.07 55.12
C THR A 159 28.36 -16.75 55.87
N ASP A 160 27.23 -16.70 55.16
CA ASP A 160 25.93 -17.17 55.63
C ASP A 160 25.03 -17.39 54.41
N ASN A 161 24.24 -18.46 54.46
CA ASN A 161 23.28 -18.83 53.43
C ASN A 161 22.26 -17.70 53.24
N ALA A 162 22.17 -17.15 52.04
CA ALA A 162 21.09 -16.26 51.67
C ALA A 162 20.69 -16.55 50.23
N GLU A 163 19.46 -17.03 50.06
CA GLU A 163 18.72 -16.91 48.80
C GLU A 163 18.81 -15.45 48.36
N GLU A 164 19.61 -15.17 47.33
CA GLU A 164 19.62 -13.87 46.67
C GLU A 164 18.33 -13.74 45.86
N THR A 165 17.27 -13.37 46.56
CA THR A 165 16.10 -12.75 45.98
C THR A 165 16.51 -11.32 45.64
N GLU A 166 17.07 -11.11 44.44
CA GLU A 166 17.33 -9.76 43.91
C GLU A 166 15.99 -9.07 43.61
N GLU A 167 15.57 -8.31 44.61
CA GLU A 167 14.42 -7.44 44.64
C GLU A 167 14.78 -6.10 43.97
N ASP A 168 14.68 -6.06 42.64
CA ASP A 168 14.46 -4.81 41.91
C ASP A 168 12.95 -4.67 41.66
N SER A 169 12.28 -3.86 42.49
CA SER A 169 10.83 -3.74 42.63
C SER A 169 10.09 -3.04 41.46
N GLY A 170 10.78 -2.79 40.33
CA GLY A 170 10.18 -2.54 39.01
C GLY A 170 10.36 -3.71 38.01
N GLY A 171 11.03 -4.78 38.44
CA GLY A 171 11.59 -5.86 37.64
C GLY A 171 10.89 -7.22 37.77
N SER A 172 9.99 -7.44 38.74
CA SER A 172 9.33 -8.75 38.91
C SER A 172 8.50 -9.18 37.69
N PHE A 173 7.88 -8.24 36.97
CA PHE A 173 7.12 -8.56 35.76
C PHE A 173 8.02 -8.84 34.54
N LEU A 174 9.16 -8.16 34.45
CA LEU A 174 10.13 -8.35 33.35
C LEU A 174 11.00 -9.59 33.59
N GLY A 175 11.48 -9.79 34.81
CA GLY A 175 12.29 -10.93 35.23
C GLY A 175 11.53 -12.26 35.10
N ASN A 176 10.25 -12.30 35.50
CA ASN A 176 9.42 -13.49 35.30
C ASN A 176 9.12 -13.76 33.82
N PHE A 177 8.94 -12.71 33.00
CA PHE A 177 8.78 -12.84 31.55
C PHE A 177 10.05 -13.40 30.88
N PHE A 178 11.24 -12.93 31.28
CA PHE A 178 12.51 -13.44 30.76
C PHE A 178 12.76 -14.88 31.22
N LYS A 179 12.53 -15.23 32.49
CA LYS A 179 12.64 -16.63 32.96
C LYS A 179 11.72 -17.57 32.17
N SER A 180 10.50 -17.14 31.83
CA SER A 180 9.57 -17.90 30.99
C SER A 180 10.05 -18.08 29.53
N LEU A 181 10.71 -17.08 28.95
CA LEU A 181 11.27 -17.17 27.59
C LEU A 181 12.48 -18.11 27.48
N PHE A 182 13.21 -18.34 28.58
CA PHE A 182 14.37 -19.25 28.59
C PHE A 182 13.99 -20.73 28.60
N VAL A 183 12.74 -21.09 28.94
CA VAL A 183 12.30 -22.50 29.07
C VAL A 183 11.90 -23.09 27.71
N ASP A 184 11.38 -22.27 26.79
CA ASP A 184 10.99 -22.68 25.44
C ASP A 184 11.57 -21.70 24.39
N ALA A 185 12.53 -22.17 23.57
CA ALA A 185 13.15 -21.38 22.50
C ALA A 185 12.18 -20.93 21.38
N VAL A 186 10.90 -21.30 21.49
CA VAL A 186 9.83 -20.98 20.55
C VAL A 186 8.69 -20.30 21.31
N VAL A 187 8.40 -19.06 20.93
CA VAL A 187 7.36 -18.24 21.54
C VAL A 187 6.30 -17.95 20.49
N GLU A 188 5.09 -18.46 20.69
CA GLU A 188 3.95 -18.09 19.86
C GLU A 188 3.38 -16.76 20.36
N VAL A 189 3.46 -15.73 19.53
CA VAL A 189 3.09 -14.36 19.88
C VAL A 189 2.09 -13.90 18.83
N SER A 190 0.84 -14.33 18.93
CA SER A 190 -0.12 -14.03 17.87
C SER A 190 -1.57 -13.96 18.32
N GLU A 191 -2.09 -12.74 18.42
CA GLU A 191 -3.51 -12.47 18.17
C GLU A 191 -3.75 -12.49 16.65
N ARG A 192 -4.88 -13.04 16.18
CA ARG A 192 -5.21 -13.20 14.76
C ARG A 192 -5.04 -11.88 14.00
N ALA A 193 -4.41 -11.90 12.83
CA ALA A 193 -4.19 -10.68 12.04
C ALA A 193 -5.51 -10.13 11.48
N ASP A 194 -5.67 -8.81 11.47
CA ASP A 194 -6.85 -8.19 10.83
C ASP A 194 -6.77 -8.29 9.31
N THR A 195 -7.52 -9.24 8.75
CA THR A 195 -7.65 -9.51 7.31
C THR A 195 -8.80 -8.75 6.65
N ARG A 196 -9.49 -7.86 7.35
CA ARG A 196 -10.55 -7.04 6.75
C ARG A 196 -9.93 -6.07 5.74
N CYS A 197 -10.53 -6.00 4.56
CA CYS A 197 -10.14 -5.11 3.47
C CYS A 197 -11.34 -4.87 2.53
N TRP A 198 -11.32 -3.78 1.77
CA TRP A 198 -12.30 -3.58 0.71
C TRP A 198 -12.00 -4.52 -0.46
N ARG A 199 -12.83 -5.56 -0.60
CA ARG A 199 -12.68 -6.63 -1.59
C ARG A 199 -13.25 -6.30 -2.96
N THR A 200 -14.01 -5.21 -3.03
CA THR A 200 -14.74 -4.71 -4.22
C THR A 200 -13.94 -3.68 -5.01
N LEU A 201 -12.83 -3.18 -4.48
CA LEU A 201 -11.97 -2.29 -5.24
C LEU A 201 -11.33 -3.02 -6.43
N PRO A 202 -11.13 -2.33 -7.57
CA PRO A 202 -10.38 -2.89 -8.68
C PRO A 202 -8.89 -3.00 -8.34
N ALA A 203 -8.16 -3.74 -9.16
CA ALA A 203 -6.70 -3.79 -9.06
C ALA A 203 -6.04 -2.53 -9.60
N GLN A 204 -6.59 -1.96 -10.66
CA GLN A 204 -6.15 -0.72 -11.28
C GLN A 204 -7.36 0.14 -11.67
N ILE A 205 -7.20 1.45 -11.58
CA ILE A 205 -8.10 2.42 -12.23
C ILE A 205 -7.34 2.93 -13.46
N GLN A 206 -7.93 2.73 -14.63
CA GLN A 206 -7.38 3.23 -15.89
C GLN A 206 -8.28 4.31 -16.46
N LEU A 207 -7.67 5.28 -17.13
CA LEU A 207 -8.37 6.39 -17.76
C LEU A 207 -8.08 6.40 -19.26
N ALA A 208 -9.07 6.70 -20.07
CA ALA A 208 -8.89 7.04 -21.47
C ALA A 208 -9.67 8.32 -21.77
N ARG A 209 -9.06 9.27 -22.45
CA ARG A 209 -9.74 10.50 -22.87
C ARG A 209 -9.70 10.65 -24.39
N LEU A 210 -10.82 11.09 -24.96
CA LEU A 210 -10.92 11.58 -26.34
C LEU A 210 -11.51 12.99 -26.33
N HIS A 211 -11.05 13.84 -27.25
CA HIS A 211 -11.69 15.10 -27.59
C HIS A 211 -12.43 14.91 -28.91
N LEU A 212 -13.73 15.18 -28.93
CA LEU A 212 -14.64 14.83 -30.01
C LEU A 212 -15.54 16.03 -30.33
N PRO A 213 -15.89 16.28 -31.61
CA PRO A 213 -16.96 17.21 -31.95
C PRO A 213 -18.27 16.84 -31.24
N PRO A 214 -19.12 17.83 -30.91
CA PRO A 214 -20.43 17.56 -30.32
C PRO A 214 -21.26 16.66 -31.24
N GLY A 215 -21.94 15.68 -30.66
CA GLY A 215 -22.72 14.70 -31.41
C GLY A 215 -22.92 13.37 -30.68
N GLU A 216 -23.61 12.44 -31.34
CA GLU A 216 -23.84 11.09 -30.82
C GLU A 216 -22.77 10.12 -31.31
N TYR A 217 -22.24 9.33 -30.40
CA TYR A 217 -21.23 8.31 -30.69
C TYR A 217 -21.62 6.97 -30.08
N SER A 218 -21.26 5.90 -30.77
CA SER A 218 -21.27 4.55 -30.25
C SER A 218 -19.91 4.23 -29.62
N LEU A 219 -19.91 3.98 -28.32
CA LEU A 219 -18.71 3.69 -27.53
C LEU A 219 -18.48 2.18 -27.47
N ARG A 220 -17.25 1.77 -27.79
CA ARG A 220 -16.75 0.40 -27.62
C ARG A 220 -15.48 0.40 -26.80
N VAL A 221 -15.42 -0.50 -25.82
CA VAL A 221 -14.24 -0.68 -24.95
C VAL A 221 -13.86 -2.16 -24.95
N SER A 222 -12.61 -2.45 -25.29
CA SER A 222 -12.09 -3.82 -25.29
C SER A 222 -10.72 -3.92 -24.65
N ALA A 223 -10.48 -5.01 -23.94
CA ALA A 223 -9.19 -5.33 -23.39
C ALA A 223 -8.26 -5.89 -24.47
N ASN A 224 -6.98 -5.54 -24.40
CA ASN A 224 -5.94 -6.02 -25.30
C ASN A 224 -5.70 -7.54 -25.24
N ASP A 225 -6.09 -8.19 -24.14
CA ASP A 225 -5.98 -9.64 -23.95
C ASP A 225 -7.20 -10.41 -24.48
N GLY A 226 -8.20 -9.71 -25.02
CA GLY A 226 -9.46 -10.29 -25.50
C GLY A 226 -10.40 -10.80 -24.41
N GLY A 227 -10.04 -10.68 -23.12
CA GLY A 227 -10.82 -11.19 -22.00
C GLY A 227 -12.05 -10.33 -21.65
N PHE A 228 -12.08 -9.09 -22.14
CA PHE A 228 -13.17 -8.14 -21.91
C PHE A 228 -13.54 -7.40 -23.19
N GLN A 229 -14.84 -7.32 -23.45
CA GLN A 229 -15.44 -6.45 -24.44
C GLN A 229 -16.76 -5.94 -23.88
N MET A 230 -16.91 -4.62 -23.85
CA MET A 230 -18.16 -3.96 -23.48
C MET A 230 -19.11 -4.01 -24.67
N SER A 231 -20.40 -4.23 -24.41
CA SER A 231 -21.45 -4.00 -25.40
C SER A 231 -21.42 -2.56 -25.87
N GLU A 232 -21.67 -2.35 -27.15
CA GLU A 232 -21.73 -1.02 -27.72
C GLU A 232 -22.81 -0.18 -27.00
N SER A 233 -22.44 1.03 -26.62
CA SER A 233 -23.31 1.93 -25.86
C SER A 233 -23.31 3.32 -26.46
N PRO A 234 -24.49 3.94 -26.67
CA PRO A 234 -24.56 5.31 -27.17
C PRO A 234 -24.06 6.29 -26.09
N VAL A 235 -23.37 7.33 -26.53
CA VAL A 235 -22.84 8.41 -25.69
C VAL A 235 -23.00 9.73 -26.43
N GLU A 236 -23.63 10.70 -25.77
CA GLU A 236 -23.77 12.06 -26.29
C GLU A 236 -22.60 12.93 -25.82
N ILE A 237 -21.96 13.60 -26.77
CA ILE A 237 -20.87 14.54 -26.53
C ILE A 237 -21.39 15.95 -26.71
N ASN A 238 -21.20 16.76 -25.67
CA ASN A 238 -21.61 18.16 -25.64
C ASN A 238 -20.39 19.08 -25.77
N SER A 239 -20.56 20.21 -26.48
CA SER A 239 -19.51 21.22 -26.63
C SER A 239 -18.99 21.69 -25.27
N ARG A 240 -17.66 21.71 -25.12
CA ARG A 240 -16.94 22.17 -23.92
C ARG A 240 -17.35 21.49 -22.61
N ARG A 241 -17.95 20.30 -22.69
CA ARG A 241 -18.32 19.50 -21.52
C ARG A 241 -17.55 18.18 -21.49
N THR A 242 -17.31 17.68 -20.27
CA THR A 242 -16.77 16.34 -20.07
C THR A 242 -17.91 15.36 -19.81
N THR A 243 -18.09 14.40 -20.70
CA THR A 243 -18.95 13.24 -20.51
C THR A 243 -18.12 12.13 -19.85
N PHE A 244 -18.62 11.56 -18.75
CA PHE A 244 -17.97 10.48 -18.01
C PHE A 244 -18.66 9.15 -18.29
N VAL A 245 -17.88 8.12 -18.61
CA VAL A 245 -18.36 6.75 -18.71
C VAL A 245 -17.54 5.84 -17.80
N ILE A 246 -18.21 5.08 -16.95
CA ILE A 246 -17.57 4.10 -16.06
C ILE A 246 -17.73 2.72 -16.68
N VAL A 247 -16.61 2.01 -16.81
CA VAL A 247 -16.54 0.64 -17.33
C VAL A 247 -16.00 -0.26 -16.24
N ASP A 248 -16.77 -1.29 -15.88
CA ASP A 248 -16.41 -2.25 -14.86
C ASP A 248 -15.91 -3.56 -15.50
N ASP A 249 -14.61 -3.82 -15.35
CA ASP A 249 -13.96 -5.08 -15.70
C ASP A 249 -13.25 -5.69 -14.47
N VAL A 250 -13.98 -5.82 -13.35
CA VAL A 250 -13.46 -6.40 -12.09
C VAL A 250 -13.44 -7.94 -12.11
N ARG A 251 -13.15 -8.54 -13.27
CA ARG A 251 -13.06 -10.00 -13.44
C ARG A 251 -11.72 -10.57 -13.01
#